data_AF-A0A920F9A6-F1
#
_entry.id   AF-A0A920F9A6-F1
#
_cell.length_a   1.000
_cell.length_b   1.000
_cell.length_c   1.000
_cell.angle_alpha   90.00
_cell.angle_beta   90.00
_cell.angle_gamma   90.00
#
_symmetry.space_group_name_H-M   'P 1'
#
loop_
_entity.id
_entity.type
_entity.pdbx_description
1 polymer ?
#
loop_
_entity_poly.entity_id
_entity_poly.type
_entity_poly.pdbx_seq_one_letter_code
_entity_poly.pdbx_strand_id
1 'polypeptide(L)'
;MSSKERREIVSEADYFMLYTVGFDDVDVAKKAKLMQILSAGYDRLDVHSLKSAGIPLATNGGANAPTVAEHTILLILALYRKLPLHHISLKNGHWLGHQEVLALHEIQWQKSWHCRFRKNWPGGSSGWPGAF
;
A
#
# COMPACT_ATOMS: atom_id res chain seq x y z
N MET A 1 -19.97 18.32 -13.60
CA MET A 1 -21.33 17.97 -13.13
C MET A 1 -21.66 18.89 -11.98
N SER A 2 -22.82 19.55 -12.00
CA SER A 2 -23.21 20.41 -10.86
C SER A 2 -23.53 19.54 -9.64
N SER A 3 -23.38 20.08 -8.42
CA SER A 3 -23.66 19.31 -7.19
C SER A 3 -25.12 18.83 -7.12
N LYS A 4 -26.05 19.59 -7.72
CA LYS A 4 -27.47 19.25 -7.77
C LYS A 4 -27.73 18.04 -8.68
N GLU A 5 -27.20 18.09 -9.90
CA GLU A 5 -27.31 17.03 -10.90
C GLU A 5 -26.70 15.71 -10.38
N ARG A 6 -25.58 15.79 -9.65
CA ARG A 6 -24.99 14.61 -8.98
C ARG A 6 -25.96 13.98 -8.00
N ARG A 7 -26.58 14.78 -7.12
CA ARG A 7 -27.48 14.29 -6.07
C ARG A 7 -28.73 13.63 -6.65
N GLU A 8 -29.26 14.18 -7.76
CA GLU A 8 -30.39 13.57 -8.48
C GLU A 8 -30.04 12.19 -9.06
N ILE A 9 -28.84 12.05 -9.64
CA ILE A 9 -28.36 10.75 -10.13
C ILE A 9 -28.15 9.76 -8.98
N VAL A 10 -27.54 10.21 -7.88
CA VAL A 10 -27.28 9.37 -6.70
C VAL A 10 -28.58 8.88 -6.05
N SER A 11 -29.65 9.70 -6.02
CA SER A 11 -30.93 9.27 -5.45
C SER A 11 -31.63 8.18 -6.24
N GLU A 12 -31.38 8.12 -7.55
CA GLU A 12 -32.01 7.15 -8.45
C GLU A 12 -31.20 5.88 -8.67
N ALA A 13 -29.91 5.88 -8.31
CA ALA A 13 -29.01 4.75 -8.57
C ALA A 13 -29.18 3.60 -7.56
N ASP A 14 -29.29 2.36 -8.09
CA ASP A 14 -29.28 1.14 -7.30
C ASP A 14 -27.86 0.68 -6.91
N TYR A 15 -26.86 0.93 -7.77
CA TYR A 15 -25.50 0.40 -7.63
C TYR A 15 -24.46 1.48 -7.90
N PHE A 16 -23.41 1.50 -7.08
CA PHE A 16 -22.28 2.40 -7.25
C PHE A 16 -21.00 1.63 -7.52
N MET A 17 -20.30 2.00 -8.58
CA MET A 17 -18.99 1.45 -8.97
C MET A 17 -17.95 2.57 -8.86
N LEU A 18 -17.05 2.46 -7.90
CA LEU A 18 -16.06 3.49 -7.58
C LEU A 18 -14.67 2.88 -7.50
N TYR A 19 -13.62 3.71 -7.51
CA TYR A 19 -12.24 3.20 -7.46
C TYR A 19 -11.69 3.18 -6.02
N THR A 20 -11.28 4.34 -5.49
CA THR A 20 -10.64 4.47 -4.16
C THR A 20 -11.36 5.42 -3.21
N VAL A 21 -12.31 6.20 -3.72
CA VAL A 21 -13.03 7.22 -2.96
C VAL A 21 -14.53 7.01 -3.09
N GLY A 22 -15.22 7.27 -1.98
CA GLY A 22 -16.67 7.26 -1.90
C GLY A 22 -17.24 8.59 -2.39
N PHE A 23 -18.49 8.85 -2.03
CA PHE A 23 -19.14 10.15 -2.19
C PHE A 23 -19.84 10.55 -0.90
N ASP A 24 -19.98 11.85 -0.68
CA ASP A 24 -20.56 12.40 0.56
C ASP A 24 -22.09 12.36 0.58
N ASP A 25 -22.74 12.26 -0.58
CA ASP A 25 -24.19 12.23 -0.79
C ASP A 25 -24.87 10.91 -0.34
N VAL A 26 -24.32 10.23 0.67
CA VAL A 26 -24.90 9.00 1.25
C VAL A 26 -26.33 9.25 1.76
N ASP A 27 -26.61 10.48 2.19
CA ASP A 27 -27.91 10.91 2.70
C ASP A 27 -29.05 10.75 1.68
N VAL A 28 -28.78 10.97 0.39
CA VAL A 28 -29.77 10.89 -0.70
C VAL A 28 -29.79 9.53 -1.40
N ALA A 29 -28.82 8.65 -1.16
CA ALA A 29 -28.68 7.35 -1.79
C ALA A 29 -29.68 6.29 -1.26
N LYS A 30 -30.98 6.61 -1.22
CA LYS A 30 -32.02 5.79 -0.59
C LYS A 30 -32.33 4.48 -1.34
N LYS A 31 -32.06 4.43 -2.65
CA LYS A 31 -32.26 3.23 -3.49
C LYS A 31 -31.03 2.32 -3.55
N ALA A 32 -29.91 2.75 -2.96
CA ALA A 32 -28.64 2.05 -3.03
C ALA A 32 -28.72 0.65 -2.43
N LYS A 33 -28.36 -0.35 -3.21
CA LYS A 33 -28.28 -1.77 -2.81
C LYS A 33 -26.87 -2.23 -2.56
N LEU A 34 -25.88 -1.61 -3.21
CA LEU A 34 -24.47 -1.93 -3.04
C LEU A 34 -23.58 -0.78 -3.51
N MET A 35 -22.53 -0.52 -2.73
CA MET A 35 -21.35 0.22 -3.17
C MET A 35 -20.19 -0.76 -3.39
N GLN A 36 -19.69 -0.82 -4.61
CA GLN A 36 -18.51 -1.61 -4.98
C GLN A 36 -17.33 -0.66 -5.23
N ILE A 37 -16.23 -0.90 -4.51
CA ILE A 37 -14.95 -0.28 -4.83
C ILE A 37 -14.02 -1.26 -5.54
N LEU A 38 -13.28 -0.76 -6.53
CA LEU A 38 -12.33 -1.54 -7.32
C LEU A 38 -10.93 -1.61 -6.69
N SER A 39 -10.74 -0.91 -5.57
CA SER A 39 -9.54 -1.01 -4.74
C SER A 39 -9.68 -2.07 -3.65
N ALA A 40 -8.54 -2.51 -3.09
CA ALA A 40 -8.52 -3.41 -1.95
C ALA A 40 -8.73 -2.66 -0.61
N GLY A 41 -8.11 -1.49 -0.46
CA GLY A 41 -8.16 -0.66 0.74
C GLY A 41 -9.38 0.27 0.74
N TYR A 42 -10.03 0.37 1.89
CA TYR A 42 -11.25 1.18 2.10
C TYR A 42 -11.12 2.15 3.27
N ASP A 43 -9.90 2.35 3.78
CA ASP A 43 -9.61 3.16 4.97
C ASP A 43 -10.01 4.64 4.82
N ARG A 44 -10.19 5.11 3.58
CA ARG A 44 -10.59 6.48 3.24
C ARG A 44 -12.10 6.67 3.17
N LEU A 45 -12.89 5.60 3.30
CA LEU A 45 -14.34 5.65 3.20
C LEU A 45 -14.97 5.82 4.58
N ASP A 46 -16.03 6.62 4.63
CA ASP A 46 -16.89 6.66 5.81
C ASP A 46 -17.82 5.42 5.84
N VAL A 47 -17.25 4.31 6.29
CA VAL A 47 -17.97 3.05 6.46
C VAL A 47 -19.10 3.17 7.48
N HIS A 48 -18.99 4.10 8.45
CA HIS A 48 -20.03 4.31 9.45
C HIS A 48 -21.29 4.92 8.83
N SER A 49 -21.13 5.93 7.97
CA SER A 49 -22.25 6.54 7.25
C SER A 49 -22.94 5.53 6.32
N LEU A 50 -22.16 4.74 5.57
CA LEU A 50 -22.71 3.67 4.71
C LEU A 50 -23.50 2.64 5.52
N LYS A 51 -22.94 2.19 6.65
CA LYS A 51 -23.60 1.24 7.55
C LYS A 51 -24.91 1.81 8.13
N SER A 52 -24.89 3.08 8.55
CA SER A 52 -26.06 3.77 9.10
C SER A 52 -27.16 3.97 8.04
N ALA A 53 -26.77 4.15 6.78
CA ALA A 53 -27.70 4.23 5.65
C ALA A 53 -28.17 2.85 5.15
N GLY A 54 -27.65 1.75 5.71
CA GLY A 54 -28.00 0.39 5.30
C GLY A 54 -27.42 -0.02 3.94
N ILE A 55 -26.35 0.65 3.48
CA ILE A 55 -25.72 0.41 2.19
C ILE A 55 -24.52 -0.53 2.38
N PRO A 56 -24.57 -1.77 1.85
CA PRO A 56 -23.43 -2.68 1.86
C PRO A 56 -22.26 -2.12 1.05
N LEU A 57 -21.04 -2.36 1.54
CA LEU A 57 -19.79 -2.04 0.86
C LEU A 57 -19.06 -3.34 0.48
N ALA A 58 -18.70 -3.48 -0.79
CA ALA A 58 -17.83 -4.55 -1.28
C ALA A 58 -16.56 -3.95 -1.87
N THR A 59 -15.44 -4.67 -1.73
CA THR A 59 -14.13 -4.26 -2.23
C THR A 59 -13.59 -5.28 -3.21
N ASN A 60 -12.52 -4.94 -3.94
CA ASN A 60 -11.84 -5.89 -4.81
C ASN A 60 -11.11 -7.02 -4.03
N GLY A 61 -11.07 -6.90 -2.70
CA GLY A 61 -10.45 -7.88 -1.81
C GLY A 61 -8.98 -8.13 -2.14
N GLY A 62 -8.55 -9.39 -2.03
CA GLY A 62 -7.18 -9.83 -2.24
C GLY A 62 -6.80 -10.07 -3.70
N ALA A 63 -7.60 -9.64 -4.69
CA ALA A 63 -7.34 -9.92 -6.10
C ALA A 63 -5.94 -9.46 -6.56
N ASN A 64 -5.47 -8.33 -6.04
CA ASN A 64 -4.14 -7.79 -6.37
C ASN A 64 -3.03 -8.29 -5.44
N ALA A 65 -3.33 -9.15 -4.45
CA ALA A 65 -2.35 -9.57 -3.44
C ALA A 65 -1.12 -10.26 -4.05
N PRO A 66 -1.24 -11.20 -5.03
CA PRO A 66 -0.07 -11.81 -5.66
C PRO A 66 0.81 -10.79 -6.38
N THR A 67 0.22 -9.91 -7.18
CA THR A 67 0.95 -8.86 -7.93
C THR A 67 1.67 -7.89 -7.00
N VAL A 68 1.02 -7.49 -5.90
CA VAL A 68 1.64 -6.62 -4.89
C VAL A 68 2.79 -7.33 -4.17
N ALA A 69 2.65 -8.63 -3.86
CA ALA A 69 3.72 -9.41 -3.25
C ALA A 69 4.94 -9.54 -4.18
N GLU A 70 4.72 -9.86 -5.46
CA GLU A 70 5.77 -9.90 -6.48
C GLU A 70 6.47 -8.56 -6.64
N HIS A 71 5.69 -7.47 -6.75
CA HIS A 71 6.23 -6.13 -6.86
C HIS A 71 7.04 -5.73 -5.62
N THR A 72 6.59 -6.12 -4.43
CA THR A 72 7.31 -5.85 -3.17
C THR A 72 8.66 -6.56 -3.16
N ILE A 73 8.71 -7.84 -3.54
CA ILE A 73 9.97 -8.59 -3.64
C ILE A 73 10.90 -7.96 -4.67
N LEU A 74 10.36 -7.54 -5.82
CA LEU A 74 11.11 -6.83 -6.85
C LEU A 74 11.72 -5.53 -6.31
N LEU A 75 10.94 -4.70 -5.61
CA LEU A 75 11.41 -3.45 -5.01
C LEU A 75 12.49 -3.68 -3.95
N ILE A 76 12.30 -4.71 -3.10
CA ILE A 76 13.32 -5.12 -2.13
C ILE A 76 14.63 -5.43 -2.86
N LEU A 77 14.61 -6.31 -3.86
CA LEU A 77 15.81 -6.68 -4.62
C LEU A 77 16.43 -5.49 -5.35
N ALA A 78 15.61 -4.63 -5.95
CA ALA A 78 16.06 -3.44 -6.66
C ALA A 78 16.83 -2.48 -5.72
N LEU A 79 16.37 -2.34 -4.47
CA LEU A 79 17.05 -1.55 -3.45
C LEU A 79 18.37 -2.19 -3.04
N TYR A 80 18.36 -3.49 -2.70
CA TYR A 80 19.54 -4.25 -2.30
C TYR A 80 20.67 -4.22 -3.33
N ARG A 81 20.30 -4.20 -4.61
CA ARG A 81 21.22 -4.24 -5.75
C ARG A 81 21.44 -2.87 -6.39
N LYS A 82 20.95 -1.79 -5.77
CA LYS A 82 20.98 -0.42 -6.31
C LYS A 82 20.62 -0.38 -7.81
N LEU A 83 19.64 -1.19 -8.21
CA LEU A 83 19.37 -1.50 -9.61
C LEU A 83 19.08 -0.24 -10.46
N PRO A 84 18.27 0.74 -9.99
CA PRO A 84 18.04 1.96 -10.76
C PRO A 84 19.32 2.77 -11.03
N LEU A 85 20.24 2.82 -10.05
CA LEU A 85 21.51 3.54 -10.17
C LEU A 85 22.41 2.91 -11.23
N HIS A 86 22.56 1.57 -11.20
CA HIS A 86 23.31 0.85 -12.24
C HIS A 86 22.65 0.98 -13.61
N HIS A 87 21.33 0.89 -13.70
CA HIS A 87 20.60 1.03 -14.96
C HIS A 87 20.83 2.41 -15.59
N ILE A 88 20.69 3.49 -14.82
CA ILE A 88 20.90 4.86 -15.29
C ILE A 88 22.35 5.06 -15.76
N SER A 89 23.33 4.59 -15.00
CA SER A 89 24.74 4.71 -15.37
C SER A 89 25.06 4.00 -16.69
N LEU A 90 24.59 2.74 -16.83
CA LEU A 90 24.80 1.95 -18.05
C LEU A 90 24.12 2.58 -19.26
N LYS A 91 22.89 3.09 -19.09
CA LYS A 91 22.16 3.81 -20.14
C LYS A 91 22.93 5.05 -20.62
N ASN A 92 23.72 5.66 -19.74
CA ASN A 92 24.57 6.82 -20.04
C ASN A 92 25.98 6.44 -20.51
N GLY A 93 26.26 5.16 -20.78
CA GLY A 93 27.57 4.69 -21.26
C GLY A 93 28.64 4.58 -20.18
N HIS A 94 28.27 4.71 -18.90
CA HIS A 94 29.20 4.63 -17.78
C HIS A 94 29.09 3.29 -17.05
N TRP A 95 30.21 2.57 -16.96
CA TRP A 95 30.33 1.37 -16.15
C TRP A 95 30.86 1.73 -14.75
N LEU A 96 30.06 1.49 -13.71
CA LEU A 96 30.39 1.87 -12.32
C LEU A 96 31.48 1.00 -11.66
N GLY A 97 31.88 -0.11 -12.27
CA GLY A 97 33.00 -0.91 -11.79
C GLY A 97 32.75 -1.64 -10.46
N HIS A 98 33.81 -2.23 -9.94
CA HIS A 98 33.76 -3.09 -8.76
C HIS A 98 33.48 -2.32 -7.46
N GLN A 99 33.87 -1.06 -7.34
CA GLN A 99 33.73 -0.32 -6.08
C GLN A 99 32.26 -0.13 -5.67
N GLU A 100 31.36 0.13 -6.63
CA GLU A 100 29.93 0.21 -6.34
C GLU A 100 29.27 -1.16 -6.11
N VAL A 101 29.79 -2.22 -6.76
CA VAL A 101 29.32 -3.60 -6.54
C VAL A 101 29.63 -4.10 -5.14
N LEU A 102 30.78 -3.72 -4.58
CA LEU A 102 31.17 -4.05 -3.20
C LEU A 102 30.30 -3.34 -2.14
N ALA A 103 29.61 -2.26 -2.53
CA ALA A 103 28.64 -1.56 -1.68
C ALA A 103 27.21 -2.11 -1.81
N LEU A 104 27.00 -3.19 -2.57
CA LEU A 104 25.71 -3.88 -2.64
C LEU A 104 25.49 -4.76 -1.42
N HIS A 105 24.23 -4.99 -1.10
CA HIS A 105 23.85 -5.85 0.00
C HIS A 105 23.11 -7.08 -0.54
N GLU A 106 23.38 -8.23 0.07
CA GLU A 106 22.63 -9.45 -0.20
C GLU A 106 21.47 -9.58 0.76
N ILE A 107 20.32 -10.03 0.25
CA ILE A 107 19.11 -10.22 1.06
C ILE A 107 19.30 -11.31 2.13
N GLN A 108 20.16 -12.32 1.86
CA GLN A 108 20.34 -13.49 2.71
C GLN A 108 20.94 -13.17 4.10
N TRP A 109 21.67 -12.06 4.25
CA TRP A 109 22.37 -11.71 5.50
C TRP A 109 21.70 -10.62 6.34
N GLN A 110 20.51 -10.18 5.94
CA GLN A 110 19.88 -8.99 6.51
C GLN A 110 19.07 -9.23 7.79
N LYS A 111 18.75 -10.49 8.12
CA LYS A 111 18.15 -10.84 9.42
C LYS A 111 19.08 -10.55 10.61
N SER A 112 20.38 -10.40 10.39
CA SER A 112 21.37 -10.09 11.42
C SER A 112 21.40 -8.62 11.85
N TRP A 113 20.64 -7.71 11.21
CA TRP A 113 20.56 -6.30 11.63
C TRP A 113 20.05 -6.15 13.07
N HIS A 114 19.10 -7.00 13.47
CA HIS A 114 18.61 -7.06 14.84
C HIS A 114 19.70 -7.47 15.85
N CYS A 115 20.63 -8.35 15.44
CA CYS A 115 21.75 -8.79 16.28
C CYS A 115 22.92 -7.77 16.33
N ARG A 116 23.08 -6.93 15.30
CA ARG A 116 24.19 -5.96 15.22
C ARG A 116 23.87 -4.65 15.96
N PHE A 117 22.61 -4.21 15.99
CA PHE A 117 22.18 -3.08 16.85
C PHE A 117 22.29 -3.39 18.35
N ARG A 118 22.03 -4.64 18.77
CA ARG A 118 22.19 -5.06 20.17
C ARG A 118 23.65 -5.06 20.65
N LYS A 119 24.62 -5.18 19.75
CA LYS A 119 26.06 -5.20 20.11
C LYS A 119 26.72 -3.82 20.14
N ASN A 120 26.18 -2.82 19.43
CA ASN A 120 26.79 -1.49 19.29
C ASN A 120 25.94 -0.35 19.90
N TRP A 121 24.96 -0.66 20.74
CA TRP A 121 24.23 0.36 21.50
C TRP A 121 25.13 0.95 22.61
N PRO A 122 25.42 2.26 22.64
CA PRO A 122 26.36 2.86 23.59
C PRO A 122 25.80 3.01 25.02
N GLY A 123 24.55 2.62 25.26
CA GLY A 123 23.95 2.57 26.60
C GLY A 123 24.05 1.17 27.22
N GLY A 124 25.06 0.94 28.05
CA GLY A 124 25.21 -0.32 28.76
C GLY A 124 24.06 -0.66 29.73
N SER A 125 24.11 -1.92 30.17
CA SER A 125 23.37 -2.56 31.27
C SER A 125 21.99 -3.19 30.99
N SER A 126 22.03 -4.53 30.98
CA SER A 126 21.10 -5.50 31.59
C SER A 126 19.59 -5.32 31.45
N GLY A 127 18.97 -6.30 30.76
CA GLY A 127 17.63 -6.81 31.09
C GLY A 127 16.55 -6.48 30.07
N TRP A 128 16.19 -7.48 29.24
CA TRP A 128 14.86 -7.52 28.62
C TRP A 128 14.09 -8.68 29.25
N PRO A 129 13.02 -8.42 30.02
CA PRO A 129 12.14 -9.47 30.51
C PRO A 129 11.13 -9.84 29.42
N GLY A 130 10.95 -11.15 29.21
CA GLY A 130 9.74 -11.76 28.63
C GLY A 130 9.30 -11.27 27.25
N ALA A 131 9.62 -12.05 26.21
CA ALA A 131 8.81 -12.08 25.00
C ALA A 131 7.77 -13.19 25.16
N PHE A 132 6.49 -12.77 25.23
CA PHE A 132 5.35 -13.57 24.81
C PHE A 132 5.44 -13.86 23.31
#